data_AF-A0A0Q9Q126-F1
#
_entry.id   AF-A0A0Q9Q126-F1
#
_cell.length_a   1.000
_cell.length_b   1.000
_cell.length_c   1.000
_cell.angle_alpha   90.00
_cell.angle_beta   90.00
_cell.angle_gamma   90.00
#
_symmetry.space_group_name_H-M   'P 1'
#
loop_
_entity.id
_entity.type
_entity.pdbx_description
1 polymer ?
#
loop_
_entity_poly.entity_id
_entity_poly.type
_entity_poly.pdbx_seq_one_letter_code
_entity_poly.pdbx_strand_id
1 'polypeptide(L)'
;MTRASSGPAASWVEHLREGGTTPWLAWAAGIPAAGDQGSRQVLPGAQQLELLRRINLAGGTAGPERRRLADRVLTTSAAGRGKADLPLVGLPVPGFGPAPVDPAAVGAHELLRVASVLLADDLVALGADPVRSRWARPWRRRYRLVGDPVVATSLREHLRGLGRPEGGPRPFVVALGAPLDDLLAHTWTQRCFEHGSKPWAEWLRFWRERDQLPARADLPDSVRRWGARRPFVRVVTDVERLPRQVGVRSLPPVRVPGADQAELARRVAAVVGLRVPAHERPALMRTLQRRIPDTGTAPVGVPEREHAWVAASAARMTRTLTRAGYPVVGDLADLAPRGPSAAPTGADDEQVLDLAIRMIVDPAWRTGKRPGKQVER
;
A
#
# COMPACT_ATOMS: atom_id res chain seq x y z
N MET A 1 -21.83 44.30 16.78
CA MET A 1 -22.00 43.26 15.74
C MET A 1 -22.10 41.91 16.43
N THR A 2 -23.33 41.45 16.63
CA THR A 2 -23.67 40.21 17.33
C THR A 2 -23.31 39.02 16.45
N ARG A 3 -22.36 38.17 16.86
CA ARG A 3 -22.09 36.91 16.16
C ARG A 3 -23.36 36.07 16.22
N ALA A 4 -23.92 35.72 15.06
CA ALA A 4 -24.93 34.69 14.98
C ALA A 4 -24.36 33.43 15.66
N SER A 5 -25.06 32.91 16.67
CA SER A 5 -24.65 31.70 17.37
C SER A 5 -24.79 30.52 16.42
N SER A 6 -23.68 30.06 15.84
CA SER A 6 -23.62 28.81 15.08
C SER A 6 -24.14 27.67 15.97
N GLY A 7 -25.00 26.80 15.43
CA GLY A 7 -25.56 25.67 16.19
C GLY A 7 -24.49 24.71 16.76
N PRO A 8 -24.85 23.83 17.70
CA PRO A 8 -23.91 22.96 18.43
C PRO A 8 -22.95 22.18 17.53
N ALA A 9 -23.45 21.63 16.42
CA ALA A 9 -22.63 20.89 15.46
C ALA A 9 -21.63 21.78 14.71
N ALA A 10 -22.03 22.97 14.28
CA ALA A 10 -21.12 23.92 13.62
C ALA A 10 -20.03 24.42 14.59
N SER A 11 -20.37 24.62 15.87
CA SER A 11 -19.38 24.96 16.90
C SER A 11 -18.38 23.84 17.15
N TRP A 12 -18.82 22.57 17.08
CA TRP A 12 -17.92 21.41 17.19
C TRP A 12 -16.97 21.30 15.99
N VAL A 13 -17.47 21.57 14.78
CA VAL A 13 -16.63 21.61 13.58
C VAL A 13 -15.52 22.66 13.71
N GLU A 14 -15.84 23.87 14.18
CA GLU A 14 -14.83 24.90 14.43
C GLU A 14 -13.84 24.49 15.53
N HIS A 15 -14.31 23.88 16.63
CA HIS A 15 -13.44 23.31 17.67
C HIS A 15 -12.44 22.30 17.09
N LEU A 16 -12.89 21.37 16.25
CA LEU A 16 -12.01 20.41 15.58
C LEU A 16 -11.04 21.11 14.61
N ARG A 17 -11.47 22.15 13.89
CA ARG A 17 -10.59 22.95 13.01
C ARG A 17 -9.46 23.65 13.75
N GLU A 18 -9.70 24.06 15.00
CA GLU A 18 -8.70 24.70 15.86
C GLU A 18 -7.71 23.70 16.47
N GLY A 19 -8.00 22.39 16.38
CA GLY A 19 -7.19 21.32 16.96
C GLY A 19 -7.83 20.63 18.17
N GLY A 20 -9.11 20.88 18.41
CA GLY A 20 -9.89 20.22 19.45
C GLY A 20 -9.97 18.71 19.25
N THR A 21 -10.06 17.98 20.36
CA THR A 21 -10.08 16.51 20.38
C THR A 21 -11.31 15.93 21.10
N THR A 22 -12.20 16.79 21.57
CA THR A 22 -13.40 16.43 22.33
C THR A 22 -14.36 15.58 21.48
N PRO A 23 -14.76 14.39 21.94
CA PRO A 23 -15.77 13.57 21.26
C PRO A 23 -17.13 14.27 21.16
N TRP A 24 -17.92 13.91 20.14
CA TRP A 24 -19.21 14.54 19.84
C TRP A 24 -20.19 14.51 21.01
N LEU A 25 -20.42 13.34 21.63
CA LEU A 25 -21.39 13.22 22.72
C LEU A 25 -20.98 14.04 23.96
N ALA A 26 -19.69 14.10 24.25
CA ALA A 26 -19.17 14.94 25.34
C ALA A 26 -19.34 16.44 25.05
N TRP A 27 -19.17 16.83 23.78
CA TRP A 27 -19.40 18.22 23.34
C TRP A 27 -20.89 18.59 23.40
N ALA A 28 -21.76 17.74 22.86
CA ALA A 28 -23.19 17.96 22.78
C ALA A 28 -23.84 18.05 24.18
N ALA A 29 -23.36 17.27 25.15
CA ALA A 29 -23.86 17.31 26.53
C ALA A 29 -23.57 18.63 27.26
N GLY A 30 -22.55 19.38 26.82
CA GLY A 30 -22.15 20.65 27.43
C GLY A 30 -22.88 21.88 26.88
N ILE A 31 -23.71 21.72 25.86
CA ILE A 31 -24.42 22.83 25.21
C ILE A 31 -25.89 22.80 25.65
N PRO A 32 -26.44 23.89 26.22
CA PRO A 32 -27.86 23.97 26.52
C PRO A 32 -28.66 23.67 25.26
N ALA A 33 -29.80 22.98 25.36
CA ALA A 33 -30.71 22.74 24.26
C ALA A 33 -31.27 24.07 23.73
N ALA A 34 -30.46 24.80 22.97
CA ALA A 34 -30.85 26.03 22.34
C ALA A 34 -31.81 25.68 21.21
N GLY A 35 -32.98 26.33 21.23
CA GLY A 35 -34.07 26.09 20.31
C GLY A 35 -33.63 26.09 18.84
N ASP A 36 -34.38 25.33 18.07
CA ASP A 36 -34.26 24.99 16.66
C ASP A 36 -34.01 26.23 15.76
N GLN A 37 -32.79 26.77 15.79
CA GLN A 37 -32.33 27.79 14.85
C GLN A 37 -31.60 27.09 13.71
N GLY A 38 -32.37 26.35 12.91
CA GLY A 38 -32.58 26.62 11.48
C GLY A 38 -31.40 26.88 10.55
N SER A 39 -30.13 26.68 10.93
CA SER A 39 -29.05 26.68 9.95
C SER A 39 -29.01 25.31 9.28
N ARG A 40 -29.62 25.25 8.08
CA ARG A 40 -29.54 24.14 7.12
C ARG A 40 -28.13 24.01 6.53
N GLN A 41 -27.12 24.10 7.39
CA GLN A 41 -25.72 24.01 7.00
C GLN A 41 -25.41 22.54 6.76
N VAL A 42 -24.92 22.24 5.55
CA VAL A 42 -24.46 20.88 5.22
C VAL A 42 -23.25 20.59 6.10
N LEU A 43 -23.41 19.67 7.05
CA LEU A 43 -22.35 19.25 7.95
C LEU A 43 -21.52 18.15 7.27
N PRO A 44 -20.19 18.12 7.52
CA PRO A 44 -19.36 16.97 7.17
C PRO A 44 -19.87 15.70 7.86
N GLY A 45 -19.65 14.55 7.23
CA GLY A 45 -20.02 13.26 7.80
C GLY A 45 -19.24 12.90 9.06
N ALA A 46 -19.79 11.95 9.81
CA ALA A 46 -19.17 11.42 11.03
C ALA A 46 -17.76 10.85 10.76
N GLN A 47 -17.51 10.31 9.55
CA GLN A 47 -16.18 9.82 9.19
C GLN A 47 -15.14 10.93 9.13
N GLN A 48 -15.46 12.07 8.49
CA GLN A 48 -14.55 13.20 8.36
C GLN A 48 -14.25 13.81 9.73
N LEU A 49 -15.28 13.94 10.57
CA LEU A 49 -15.16 14.54 11.89
C LEU A 49 -14.33 13.68 12.84
N GLU A 50 -14.57 12.37 12.88
CA GLU A 50 -13.76 11.46 13.69
C GLU A 50 -12.32 11.35 13.16
N LEU A 51 -12.12 11.27 11.84
CA LEU A 51 -10.77 11.26 11.27
C LEU A 51 -10.00 12.53 11.65
N LEU A 52 -10.63 13.71 11.56
CA LEU A 52 -10.01 14.97 11.97
C LEU A 52 -9.67 14.97 13.47
N ARG A 53 -10.57 14.46 14.32
CA ARG A 53 -10.31 14.33 15.76
C ARG A 53 -9.11 13.44 16.05
N ARG A 54 -8.96 12.31 15.35
CA ARG A 54 -7.79 11.41 15.49
C ARG A 54 -6.50 12.02 14.94
N ILE A 55 -6.58 12.78 13.85
CA ILE A 55 -5.46 13.58 13.34
C ILE A 55 -5.00 14.60 14.39
N ASN A 56 -5.94 15.31 15.03
CA ASN A 56 -5.63 16.26 16.09
C ASN A 56 -4.97 15.58 17.30
N LEU A 57 -5.42 14.37 17.67
CA LEU A 57 -4.80 13.56 18.73
C LEU A 57 -3.36 13.14 18.39
N ALA A 58 -3.08 12.80 17.13
CA ALA A 58 -1.75 12.42 16.69
C ALA A 58 -0.74 13.61 16.68
N GLY A 59 -1.24 14.84 16.75
CA GLY A 59 -0.41 16.05 16.80
C GLY A 59 0.28 16.37 15.47
N GLY A 60 1.40 17.10 15.50
CA GLY A 60 2.32 17.24 14.36
C GLY A 60 2.08 18.42 13.38
N THR A 61 0.89 19.02 13.34
CA THR A 61 0.63 20.23 12.53
C THR A 61 0.18 21.40 13.41
N ALA A 62 0.77 22.58 13.24
CA ALA A 62 0.47 23.77 14.04
C ALA A 62 0.04 24.96 13.18
N GLY A 63 -0.75 25.87 13.78
CA GLY A 63 -1.10 27.14 13.16
C GLY A 63 -1.86 27.00 11.82
N PRO A 64 -1.54 27.82 10.80
CA PRO A 64 -2.28 27.85 9.54
C PRO A 64 -2.31 26.52 8.76
N GLU A 65 -1.27 25.70 8.87
CA GLU A 65 -1.20 24.42 8.17
C GLU A 65 -2.22 23.42 8.72
N ARG A 66 -2.46 23.43 10.04
CA ARG A 66 -3.51 22.62 10.67
C ARG A 66 -4.87 22.98 10.11
N ARG A 67 -5.19 24.27 10.01
CA ARG A 67 -6.49 24.72 9.50
C ARG A 67 -6.70 24.29 8.05
N ARG A 68 -5.67 24.39 7.20
CA ARG A 68 -5.71 23.88 5.82
C ARG A 68 -5.91 22.37 5.76
N LEU A 69 -5.25 21.61 6.62
CA LEU A 69 -5.46 20.16 6.72
C LEU A 69 -6.89 19.83 7.17
N ALA A 70 -7.40 20.51 8.19
CA ALA A 70 -8.77 20.35 8.68
C ALA A 70 -9.80 20.62 7.57
N ASP A 71 -9.66 21.73 6.84
CA ASP A 71 -10.55 22.05 5.72
C ASP A 71 -10.50 21.01 4.60
N ARG A 72 -9.31 20.46 4.31
CA ARG A 72 -9.17 19.34 3.36
C ARG A 72 -9.88 18.09 3.85
N VAL A 73 -9.72 17.70 5.11
CA VAL A 73 -10.40 16.52 5.68
C VAL A 73 -11.91 16.68 5.61
N LEU A 74 -12.44 17.83 6.04
CA LEU A 74 -13.88 18.09 6.12
C LEU A 74 -14.57 18.17 4.75
N THR A 75 -13.84 18.51 3.69
CA THR A 75 -14.36 18.56 2.32
C THR A 75 -14.11 17.27 1.53
N THR A 76 -13.36 16.32 2.09
CA THR A 76 -13.07 15.05 1.42
C THR A 76 -14.23 14.08 1.55
N SER A 77 -14.77 13.63 0.42
CA SER A 77 -15.76 12.55 0.39
C SER A 77 -15.10 11.18 0.52
N ALA A 78 -15.69 10.27 1.29
CA ALA A 78 -15.20 8.90 1.45
C ALA A 78 -15.20 8.12 0.12
N ALA A 79 -14.13 7.35 -0.15
CA ALA A 79 -14.05 6.52 -1.36
C ALA A 79 -15.10 5.39 -1.39
N GLY A 80 -15.63 5.04 -2.57
CA GLY A 80 -16.51 3.87 -2.78
C GLY A 80 -17.97 4.23 -3.11
N ARG A 81 -18.70 3.31 -3.76
CA ARG A 81 -20.12 3.50 -4.14
C ARG A 81 -21.05 3.25 -2.94
N GLY A 82 -22.08 4.08 -2.78
CA GLY A 82 -23.30 3.71 -2.05
C GLY A 82 -23.41 4.06 -0.56
N LYS A 83 -22.46 4.80 0.02
CA LYS A 83 -22.65 5.41 1.36
C LYS A 83 -22.35 6.89 1.29
N ALA A 84 -23.41 7.68 1.44
CA ALA A 84 -23.32 9.11 1.74
C ALA A 84 -22.57 9.31 3.07
N ASP A 85 -22.13 10.55 3.31
CA ASP A 85 -21.60 10.99 4.59
C ASP A 85 -22.50 10.52 5.74
N LEU A 86 -21.92 9.85 6.75
CA LEU A 86 -22.70 9.28 7.84
C LEU A 86 -23.26 10.41 8.71
N PRO A 87 -24.59 10.47 8.94
CA PRO A 87 -25.17 11.50 9.77
C PRO A 87 -24.80 11.32 11.24
N LEU A 88 -24.86 12.41 12.00
CA LEU A 88 -24.52 12.41 13.42
C LEU A 88 -25.75 12.12 14.27
N VAL A 89 -25.57 11.36 15.35
CA VAL A 89 -26.59 11.18 16.40
C VAL A 89 -26.97 12.52 17.03
N GLY A 90 -28.26 12.72 17.31
CA GLY A 90 -28.79 13.94 17.93
C GLY A 90 -29.08 15.10 16.97
N LEU A 91 -28.90 14.90 15.65
CA LEU A 91 -29.27 15.88 14.62
C LEU A 91 -30.45 15.38 13.77
N PRO A 92 -31.25 16.27 13.17
CA PRO A 92 -32.29 15.89 12.22
C PRO A 92 -31.68 15.14 11.03
N VAL A 93 -32.20 13.95 10.73
CA VAL A 93 -31.76 13.15 9.58
C VAL A 93 -32.85 13.02 8.52
N PRO A 94 -32.48 12.93 7.23
CA PRO A 94 -33.44 12.56 6.18
C PRO A 94 -34.05 11.19 6.48
N GLY A 95 -35.32 10.98 6.15
CA GLY A 95 -36.00 9.69 6.31
C GLY A 95 -35.45 8.55 5.44
N PHE A 96 -34.49 8.82 4.56
CA PHE A 96 -33.80 7.85 3.72
C PHE A 96 -32.28 8.05 3.83
N GLY A 97 -31.53 6.97 4.08
CA GLY A 97 -30.07 7.00 4.21
C GLY A 97 -29.55 6.09 5.33
N PRO A 98 -28.23 6.11 5.60
CA PRO A 98 -27.65 5.39 6.72
C PRO A 98 -28.15 5.96 8.06
N ALA A 99 -28.25 5.10 9.07
CA ALA A 99 -28.61 5.52 10.42
C ALA A 99 -27.59 6.53 10.99
N PRO A 100 -28.02 7.52 11.78
CA PRO A 100 -27.10 8.40 12.48
C PRO A 100 -26.19 7.63 13.44
N VAL A 101 -24.94 8.04 13.51
CA VAL A 101 -23.90 7.40 14.34
C VAL A 101 -23.22 8.42 15.23
N ASP A 102 -22.68 7.96 16.35
CA ASP A 102 -21.66 8.71 17.09
C ASP A 102 -20.35 8.63 16.30
N PRO A 103 -19.72 9.76 15.92
CA PRO A 103 -18.41 9.77 15.29
C PRO A 103 -17.36 8.91 16.02
N ALA A 104 -17.35 8.89 17.35
CA ALA A 104 -16.39 8.09 18.12
C ALA A 104 -16.57 6.57 17.95
N ALA A 105 -17.75 6.13 17.52
CA ALA A 105 -18.06 4.72 17.26
C ALA A 105 -17.80 4.30 15.79
N VAL A 106 -17.36 5.22 14.93
CA VAL A 106 -17.02 4.91 13.54
C VAL A 106 -15.73 4.09 13.52
N GLY A 107 -15.81 2.85 13.04
CA GLY A 107 -14.66 1.95 12.96
C GLY A 107 -13.61 2.39 11.93
N ALA A 108 -12.35 1.98 12.14
CA ALA A 108 -11.22 2.36 11.29
C ALA A 108 -11.44 2.10 9.80
N HIS A 109 -12.18 1.05 9.44
CA HIS A 109 -12.53 0.74 8.05
C HIS A 109 -13.15 1.93 7.32
N GLU A 110 -14.11 2.61 7.95
CA GLU A 110 -14.83 3.74 7.36
C GLU A 110 -13.95 5.01 7.34
N LEU A 111 -13.13 5.22 8.36
CA LEU A 111 -12.16 6.34 8.40
C LEU A 111 -11.09 6.20 7.30
N LEU A 112 -10.63 4.98 7.05
CA LEU A 112 -9.68 4.67 5.98
C LEU A 112 -10.21 5.02 4.58
N ARG A 113 -11.54 5.04 4.38
CA ARG A 113 -12.13 5.45 3.09
C ARG A 113 -11.90 6.94 2.81
N VAL A 114 -11.88 7.78 3.84
CA VAL A 114 -11.56 9.21 3.73
C VAL A 114 -10.04 9.40 3.66
N ALA A 115 -9.28 8.73 4.55
CA ALA A 115 -7.83 8.84 4.61
C ALA A 115 -7.15 8.40 3.30
N SER A 116 -7.66 7.35 2.64
CA SER A 116 -7.13 6.88 1.36
C SER A 116 -7.31 7.90 0.23
N VAL A 117 -8.36 8.72 0.27
CA VAL A 117 -8.57 9.80 -0.71
C VAL A 117 -7.57 10.92 -0.49
N LEU A 118 -7.38 11.34 0.77
CA LEU A 118 -6.38 12.36 1.12
C LEU A 118 -4.98 11.95 0.67
N LEU A 119 -4.57 10.72 0.97
CA LEU A 119 -3.26 10.19 0.59
C LEU A 119 -3.11 10.00 -0.92
N ALA A 120 -4.17 9.59 -1.62
CA ALA A 120 -4.14 9.50 -3.08
C ALA A 120 -4.00 10.89 -3.72
N ASP A 121 -4.74 11.89 -3.24
CA ASP A 121 -4.64 13.26 -3.73
C ASP A 121 -3.25 13.85 -3.44
N ASP A 122 -2.68 13.59 -2.26
CA ASP A 122 -1.29 13.97 -1.95
C ASP A 122 -0.27 13.29 -2.87
N LEU A 123 -0.46 12.00 -3.17
CA LEU A 123 0.43 11.23 -4.04
C LEU A 123 0.37 11.72 -5.49
N VAL A 124 -0.84 12.04 -5.98
CA VAL A 124 -1.04 12.62 -7.32
C VAL A 124 -0.40 14.01 -7.40
N ALA A 125 -0.61 14.86 -6.39
CA ALA A 125 0.01 16.18 -6.32
C ALA A 125 1.55 16.12 -6.24
N LEU A 126 2.09 15.12 -5.53
CA LEU A 126 3.53 14.88 -5.43
C LEU A 126 4.13 14.44 -6.77
N GLY A 127 3.38 13.66 -7.55
CA GLY A 127 3.84 13.09 -8.81
C GLY A 127 4.79 11.89 -8.64
N ALA A 128 5.21 11.34 -9.77
CA ALA A 128 6.11 10.19 -9.80
C ALA A 128 7.55 10.62 -9.48
N ASP A 129 8.26 9.83 -8.66
CA ASP A 129 9.67 10.04 -8.42
C ASP A 129 10.46 9.89 -9.73
N PRO A 130 11.42 10.80 -10.00
CA PRO A 130 12.23 10.70 -11.20
C PRO A 130 13.05 9.42 -11.19
N VAL A 131 13.01 8.68 -12.30
CA VAL A 131 13.77 7.44 -12.43
C VAL A 131 15.23 7.76 -12.72
N ARG A 132 16.10 7.52 -11.74
CA ARG A 132 17.55 7.65 -11.92
C ARG A 132 18.07 6.50 -12.78
N SER A 133 18.71 6.81 -13.90
CA SER A 133 19.43 5.82 -14.71
C SER A 133 20.77 6.37 -15.15
N ARG A 134 21.80 5.52 -15.10
CA ARG A 134 23.09 5.78 -15.74
C ARG A 134 23.08 5.21 -17.16
N TRP A 135 23.97 5.72 -18.01
CA TRP A 135 24.17 5.22 -19.36
C TRP A 135 24.45 3.72 -19.36
N ALA A 136 23.71 3.00 -20.19
CA ALA A 136 23.87 1.57 -20.32
C ALA A 136 25.07 1.24 -21.21
N ARG A 137 25.98 0.40 -20.70
CA ARG A 137 27.16 -0.03 -21.48
C ARG A 137 26.76 -1.10 -22.51
N PRO A 138 26.98 -0.89 -23.82
CA PRO A 138 26.47 -1.76 -24.88
C PRO A 138 27.08 -3.17 -24.88
N TRP A 139 28.31 -3.34 -24.38
CA TRP A 139 29.01 -4.63 -24.31
C TRP A 139 28.59 -5.52 -23.13
N ARG A 140 27.71 -5.05 -22.24
CA ARG A 140 27.24 -5.86 -21.11
C ARG A 140 26.07 -6.73 -21.51
N ARG A 141 26.15 -8.01 -21.20
CA ARG A 141 25.05 -8.95 -21.34
C ARG A 141 23.85 -8.46 -20.54
N ARG A 142 22.69 -8.46 -21.18
CA ARG A 142 21.43 -8.06 -20.55
C ARG A 142 20.80 -9.22 -19.81
N TYR A 143 20.04 -8.89 -18.79
CA TYR A 143 19.33 -9.85 -17.97
C TYR A 143 17.85 -9.49 -17.87
N ARG A 144 17.06 -10.44 -17.36
CA ARG A 144 15.65 -10.26 -17.00
C ARG A 144 15.42 -10.94 -15.65
N LEU A 145 14.98 -10.18 -14.64
CA LEU A 145 14.53 -10.76 -13.37
C LEU A 145 13.05 -11.14 -13.48
N VAL A 146 12.74 -12.37 -13.09
CA VAL A 146 11.37 -12.90 -12.97
C VAL A 146 11.23 -13.64 -11.64
N GLY A 147 10.01 -14.07 -11.29
CA GLY A 147 9.73 -14.70 -9.99
C GLY A 147 9.36 -13.67 -8.94
N ASP A 148 9.98 -13.73 -7.76
CA ASP A 148 9.69 -12.84 -6.63
C ASP A 148 9.59 -11.37 -7.07
N PRO A 149 8.39 -10.78 -7.06
CA PRO A 149 8.17 -9.49 -7.68
C PRO A 149 8.57 -8.31 -6.80
N VAL A 150 8.63 -8.49 -5.47
CA VAL A 150 9.14 -7.45 -4.56
C VAL A 150 10.65 -7.36 -4.73
N VAL A 151 11.35 -8.50 -4.66
CA VAL A 151 12.80 -8.58 -4.85
C VAL A 151 13.19 -8.15 -6.26
N ALA A 152 12.54 -8.68 -7.30
CA ALA A 152 12.86 -8.32 -8.67
C ALA A 152 12.69 -6.82 -8.94
N THR A 153 11.64 -6.18 -8.40
CA THR A 153 11.38 -4.76 -8.63
C THR A 153 12.42 -3.88 -7.94
N SER A 154 12.71 -4.11 -6.66
CA SER A 154 13.72 -3.35 -5.92
C SER A 154 15.12 -3.48 -6.56
N LEU A 155 15.51 -4.70 -6.95
CA LEU A 155 16.81 -4.93 -7.56
C LEU A 155 16.91 -4.36 -8.98
N ARG A 156 15.85 -4.42 -9.78
CA ARG A 156 15.80 -3.83 -11.12
C ARG A 156 16.08 -2.32 -11.06
N GLU A 157 15.54 -1.62 -10.06
CA GLU A 157 15.77 -0.20 -9.87
C GLU A 157 17.21 0.11 -9.46
N HIS A 158 17.74 -0.63 -8.49
CA HIS A 158 19.13 -0.50 -8.09
C HIS A 158 20.10 -0.73 -9.25
N LEU A 159 19.90 -1.81 -10.01
CA LEU A 159 20.74 -2.17 -11.17
C LEU A 159 20.60 -1.15 -12.31
N ARG A 160 19.40 -0.60 -12.55
CA ARG A 160 19.21 0.52 -13.49
C ARG A 160 19.99 1.76 -13.05
N GLY A 161 20.03 2.07 -11.76
CA GLY A 161 20.86 3.12 -11.18
C GLY A 161 22.36 2.90 -11.40
N LEU A 162 22.80 1.65 -11.53
CA LEU A 162 24.18 1.27 -11.87
C LEU A 162 24.48 1.21 -13.39
N GLY A 163 23.52 1.59 -14.24
CA GLY A 163 23.68 1.52 -15.71
C GLY A 163 23.54 0.11 -16.27
N ARG A 164 22.81 -0.77 -15.55
CA ARG A 164 22.50 -2.14 -15.95
C ARG A 164 20.99 -2.33 -16.07
N PRO A 165 20.30 -1.68 -17.03
CA PRO A 165 18.88 -1.92 -17.20
C PRO A 165 18.63 -3.32 -17.79
N GLU A 166 17.51 -3.91 -17.40
CA GLU A 166 16.98 -5.16 -17.96
C GLU A 166 16.62 -5.03 -19.45
N GLY A 167 16.53 -6.17 -20.13
CA GLY A 167 15.94 -6.27 -21.48
C GLY A 167 16.94 -6.60 -22.59
N GLY A 168 16.83 -5.95 -23.74
CA GLY A 168 17.67 -6.21 -24.92
C GLY A 168 17.38 -7.54 -25.63
N PRO A 169 18.06 -7.81 -26.77
CA PRO A 169 17.85 -9.03 -27.52
C PRO A 169 18.39 -10.24 -26.76
N ARG A 170 17.55 -11.27 -26.58
CA ARG A 170 17.88 -12.56 -25.93
C ARG A 170 18.49 -12.38 -24.51
N PRO A 171 17.74 -11.80 -23.55
CA PRO A 171 18.26 -11.58 -22.21
C PRO A 171 18.54 -12.91 -21.48
N PHE A 172 19.51 -12.89 -20.59
CA PHE A 172 19.71 -13.94 -19.60
C PHE A 172 18.61 -13.86 -18.53
N VAL A 173 17.79 -14.90 -18.42
CA VAL A 173 16.67 -14.92 -17.46
C VAL A 173 17.16 -15.43 -16.12
N VAL A 174 16.94 -14.64 -15.07
CA VAL A 174 17.20 -15.03 -13.69
C VAL A 174 15.85 -15.09 -12.99
N ALA A 175 15.40 -16.30 -12.68
CA ALA A 175 14.16 -16.57 -11.97
C ALA A 175 14.44 -16.65 -10.47
N LEU A 176 13.95 -15.66 -9.73
CA LEU A 176 14.10 -15.53 -8.29
C LEU A 176 13.06 -16.41 -7.60
N GLY A 177 13.53 -17.48 -6.97
CA GLY A 177 12.72 -18.32 -6.11
C GLY A 177 12.82 -17.88 -4.66
N ALA A 178 11.76 -18.16 -3.92
CA ALA A 178 11.63 -18.04 -2.48
C ALA A 178 10.59 -19.11 -2.04
N PRO A 179 10.44 -19.36 -0.73
CA PRO A 179 9.32 -20.14 -0.22
C PRO A 179 7.99 -19.71 -0.85
N LEU A 180 7.15 -20.66 -1.25
CA LEU A 180 5.97 -20.32 -2.07
C LEU A 180 4.95 -19.44 -1.33
N ASP A 181 4.84 -19.58 -0.02
CA ASP A 181 4.07 -18.68 0.85
C ASP A 181 4.55 -17.22 0.75
N ASP A 182 5.86 -16.99 0.81
CA ASP A 182 6.45 -15.67 0.56
C ASP A 182 6.17 -15.18 -0.87
N LEU A 183 6.36 -16.03 -1.89
CA LEU A 183 6.13 -15.63 -3.28
C LEU A 183 4.69 -15.18 -3.51
N LEU A 184 3.72 -15.84 -2.88
CA LEU A 184 2.30 -15.44 -2.93
C LEU A 184 2.09 -14.11 -2.21
N ALA A 185 2.63 -13.95 -1.00
CA ALA A 185 2.55 -12.72 -0.22
C ALA A 185 3.16 -11.54 -0.98
N HIS A 186 4.40 -11.68 -1.45
CA HIS A 186 5.12 -10.68 -2.24
C HIS A 186 4.39 -10.36 -3.54
N THR A 187 3.77 -11.36 -4.19
CA THR A 187 2.97 -11.11 -5.40
C THR A 187 1.75 -10.26 -5.11
N TRP A 188 1.02 -10.52 -4.03
CA TRP A 188 -0.11 -9.68 -3.65
C TRP A 188 0.33 -8.29 -3.20
N THR A 189 1.37 -8.19 -2.37
CA THR A 189 1.95 -6.93 -1.91
C THR A 189 2.38 -6.06 -3.10
N GLN A 190 3.11 -6.63 -4.06
CA GLN A 190 3.53 -5.88 -5.23
C GLN A 190 2.34 -5.42 -6.09
N ARG A 191 1.26 -6.21 -6.20
CA ARG A 191 0.03 -5.77 -6.91
C ARG A 191 -0.63 -4.58 -6.22
N CYS A 192 -0.60 -4.53 -4.88
CA CYS A 192 -1.11 -3.40 -4.11
C CYS A 192 -0.34 -2.11 -4.45
N PHE A 193 0.97 -2.20 -4.69
CA PHE A 193 1.84 -1.09 -5.14
C PHE A 193 1.93 -0.91 -6.67
N GLU A 194 1.03 -1.51 -7.46
CA GLU A 194 1.01 -1.32 -8.92
C GLU A 194 -0.34 -0.77 -9.40
N HIS A 195 -1.42 -1.50 -9.14
CA HIS A 195 -2.73 -1.20 -9.69
C HIS A 195 -3.88 -1.53 -8.72
N GLY A 196 -3.57 -1.92 -7.48
CA GLY A 196 -4.54 -2.38 -6.50
C GLY A 196 -4.90 -3.86 -6.68
N SER A 197 -5.51 -4.44 -5.64
CA SER A 197 -5.89 -5.85 -5.58
C SER A 197 -7.16 -6.03 -4.75
N LYS A 198 -7.72 -7.25 -4.80
CA LYS A 198 -8.70 -7.71 -3.81
C LYS A 198 -8.03 -7.85 -2.45
N PRO A 199 -8.80 -7.83 -1.33
CA PRO A 199 -8.27 -8.21 -0.03
C PRO A 199 -7.53 -9.55 -0.09
N TRP A 200 -6.48 -9.72 0.72
CA TRP A 200 -5.57 -10.87 0.67
C TRP A 200 -6.31 -12.23 0.68
N ALA A 201 -7.21 -12.42 1.64
CA ALA A 201 -7.95 -13.67 1.79
C ALA A 201 -8.81 -14.01 0.55
N GLU A 202 -9.42 -13.01 -0.08
CA GLU A 202 -10.20 -13.19 -1.31
C GLU A 202 -9.31 -13.48 -2.53
N TRP A 203 -8.18 -12.78 -2.62
CA TRP A 203 -7.22 -12.99 -3.70
C TRP A 203 -6.60 -14.38 -3.64
N LEU A 204 -6.23 -14.84 -2.46
CA LEU A 204 -5.66 -16.17 -2.25
C LEU A 204 -6.70 -17.26 -2.54
N ARG A 205 -7.91 -17.10 -2.00
CA ARG A 205 -9.04 -17.99 -2.27
C ARG A 205 -9.31 -18.15 -3.77
N PHE A 206 -9.29 -17.04 -4.52
CA PHE A 206 -9.50 -17.07 -5.97
C PHE A 206 -8.53 -18.02 -6.71
N TRP A 207 -7.27 -18.05 -6.30
CA TRP A 207 -6.23 -18.90 -6.89
C TRP A 207 -6.33 -20.34 -6.42
N ARG A 208 -6.58 -20.56 -5.12
CA ARG A 208 -6.79 -21.90 -4.57
C ARG A 208 -8.01 -22.58 -5.17
N GLU A 209 -9.14 -21.88 -5.34
CA GLU A 209 -10.35 -22.43 -6.00
C GLU A 209 -10.09 -22.90 -7.44
N ARG A 210 -9.04 -22.38 -8.10
CA ARG A 210 -8.63 -22.77 -9.45
C ARG A 210 -7.51 -23.80 -9.48
N ASP A 211 -6.99 -24.17 -8.32
CA ASP A 211 -5.74 -24.92 -8.14
C ASP A 211 -4.59 -24.41 -9.03
N GLN A 212 -4.44 -23.08 -9.10
CA GLN A 212 -3.45 -22.41 -9.96
C GLN A 212 -2.63 -21.40 -9.19
N LEU A 213 -1.38 -21.18 -9.64
CA LEU A 213 -0.53 -20.12 -9.12
C LEU A 213 -0.64 -18.85 -9.97
N PRO A 214 -0.56 -17.67 -9.35
CA PRO A 214 -0.45 -16.43 -10.09
C PRO A 214 0.85 -16.42 -10.91
N ALA A 215 0.78 -15.83 -12.09
CA ALA A 215 1.85 -15.80 -13.09
C ALA A 215 3.24 -15.35 -12.61
N ARG A 216 3.35 -14.61 -11.49
CA ARG A 216 4.63 -14.16 -10.91
C ARG A 216 5.17 -15.09 -9.82
N ALA A 217 4.29 -15.88 -9.17
CA ALA A 217 4.68 -16.91 -8.21
C ALA A 217 4.94 -18.27 -8.90
N ASP A 218 4.38 -18.49 -10.10
CA ASP A 218 4.70 -19.64 -10.95
C ASP A 218 6.04 -19.41 -11.67
N LEU A 219 7.13 -19.93 -11.09
CA LEU A 219 8.47 -19.84 -11.69
C LEU A 219 8.59 -20.57 -13.03
N PRO A 220 8.11 -21.84 -13.17
CA PRO A 220 8.09 -22.51 -14.47
C PRO A 220 7.41 -21.68 -15.56
N ASP A 221 6.23 -21.12 -15.28
CA ASP A 221 5.49 -20.33 -16.26
C ASP A 221 6.19 -19.00 -16.57
N SER A 222 6.73 -18.35 -15.54
CA SER A 222 7.56 -17.15 -15.67
C SER A 222 8.74 -17.39 -16.61
N VAL A 223 9.45 -18.52 -16.47
CA VAL A 223 10.59 -18.86 -17.33
C VAL A 223 10.14 -19.18 -18.76
N ARG A 224 9.09 -19.99 -18.93
CA ARG A 224 8.56 -20.37 -20.26
C ARG A 224 8.11 -19.16 -21.08
N ARG A 225 7.45 -18.19 -20.45
CA ARG A 225 6.94 -16.98 -21.12
C ARG A 225 8.02 -16.18 -21.83
N TRP A 226 9.26 -16.23 -21.36
CA TRP A 226 10.38 -15.50 -21.97
C TRP A 226 11.08 -16.30 -23.09
N GLY A 227 10.53 -17.44 -23.51
CA GLY A 227 11.05 -18.24 -24.63
C GLY A 227 12.50 -18.69 -24.41
N ALA A 228 12.96 -18.68 -23.17
CA ALA A 228 14.36 -18.84 -22.84
C ALA A 228 14.75 -20.32 -22.97
N ARG A 229 15.49 -20.63 -24.04
CA ARG A 229 16.11 -21.94 -24.21
C ARG A 229 17.22 -22.11 -23.18
N ARG A 230 17.46 -23.35 -22.72
CA ARG A 230 18.71 -23.68 -22.03
C ARG A 230 19.88 -23.28 -22.97
N PRO A 231 20.97 -22.65 -22.51
CA PRO A 231 21.43 -22.40 -21.14
C PRO A 231 21.12 -20.99 -20.57
N PHE A 232 20.21 -20.22 -21.16
CA PHE A 232 20.00 -18.80 -20.87
C PHE A 232 19.12 -18.50 -19.65
N VAL A 233 18.85 -19.51 -18.82
CA VAL A 233 18.03 -19.42 -17.60
C VAL A 233 18.86 -19.85 -16.39
N ARG A 234 18.66 -19.15 -15.27
CA ARG A 234 19.06 -19.60 -13.93
C ARG A 234 17.88 -19.45 -12.98
N VAL A 235 17.59 -20.49 -12.22
CA VAL A 235 16.70 -20.41 -11.06
C VAL A 235 17.59 -20.12 -9.86
N VAL A 236 17.33 -19.04 -9.14
CA VAL A 236 18.11 -18.61 -7.98
C VAL A 236 17.19 -18.64 -6.77
N THR A 237 17.43 -19.59 -5.87
CA THR A 237 16.73 -19.68 -4.58
C THR A 237 17.58 -19.14 -3.43
N ASP A 238 18.92 -19.17 -3.59
CA ASP A 238 19.85 -18.52 -2.68
C ASP A 238 20.12 -17.06 -3.12
N VAL A 239 19.50 -16.11 -2.40
CA VAL A 239 19.59 -14.66 -2.69
C VAL A 239 21.01 -14.11 -2.50
N GLU A 240 21.84 -14.70 -1.64
CA GLU A 240 23.21 -14.24 -1.40
C GLU A 240 24.11 -14.50 -2.61
N ARG A 241 23.75 -15.50 -3.43
CA ARG A 241 24.45 -15.82 -4.68
C ARG A 241 23.95 -15.02 -5.89
N LEU A 242 22.86 -14.28 -5.74
CA LEU A 242 22.26 -13.47 -6.81
C LEU A 242 23.20 -12.40 -7.41
N PRO A 243 24.02 -11.65 -6.62
CA PRO A 243 24.89 -10.60 -7.16
C PRO A 243 25.78 -11.09 -8.31
N ARG A 244 26.34 -12.31 -8.19
CA ARG A 244 27.18 -12.93 -9.23
C ARG A 244 26.39 -13.20 -10.52
N GLN A 245 25.11 -13.53 -10.43
CA GLN A 245 24.26 -13.85 -11.59
C GLN A 245 23.89 -12.60 -12.41
N VAL A 246 23.77 -11.45 -11.75
CA VAL A 246 23.51 -10.14 -12.40
C VAL A 246 24.81 -9.33 -12.65
N GLY A 247 25.96 -9.90 -12.28
CA GLY A 247 27.29 -9.38 -12.56
C GLY A 247 27.67 -8.15 -11.73
N VAL A 248 27.22 -8.07 -10.47
CA VAL A 248 27.61 -7.05 -9.49
C VAL A 248 28.25 -7.69 -8.25
N ARG A 249 28.93 -6.89 -7.42
CA ARG A 249 29.64 -7.39 -6.22
C ARG A 249 28.69 -7.65 -5.06
N SER A 250 27.73 -6.75 -4.87
CA SER A 250 26.73 -6.81 -3.81
C SER A 250 25.43 -6.23 -4.33
N LEU A 251 24.34 -6.62 -3.68
CA LEU A 251 23.01 -6.04 -3.85
C LEU A 251 22.55 -5.53 -2.48
N PRO A 252 21.79 -4.42 -2.42
CA PRO A 252 21.23 -3.97 -1.16
C PRO A 252 20.21 -4.98 -0.63
N PRO A 253 20.03 -5.07 0.70
CA PRO A 253 18.93 -5.83 1.26
C PRO A 253 17.60 -5.29 0.71
N VAL A 254 16.68 -6.20 0.41
CA VAL A 254 15.35 -5.84 -0.07
C VAL A 254 14.42 -5.69 1.12
N ARG A 255 13.81 -4.52 1.26
CA ARG A 255 12.75 -4.27 2.23
C ARG A 255 11.43 -4.81 1.67
N VAL A 256 10.81 -5.75 2.38
CA VAL A 256 9.47 -6.24 2.08
C VAL A 256 8.46 -5.40 2.86
N PRO A 257 7.45 -4.79 2.19
CA PRO A 257 6.42 -4.05 2.91
C PRO A 257 5.59 -4.94 3.86
N GLY A 258 5.24 -4.40 5.02
CA GLY A 258 4.34 -5.03 5.99
C GLY A 258 2.91 -5.15 5.48
N ALA A 259 2.09 -5.96 6.16
CA ALA A 259 0.69 -6.18 5.80
C ALA A 259 -0.13 -4.87 5.81
N ASP A 260 0.10 -4.02 6.80
CA ASP A 260 -0.48 -2.68 6.94
C ASP A 260 -0.15 -1.75 5.77
N GLN A 261 1.12 -1.72 5.35
CA GLN A 261 1.60 -0.92 4.23
C GLN A 261 1.00 -1.39 2.90
N ALA A 262 0.95 -2.71 2.69
CA ALA A 262 0.36 -3.31 1.51
C ALA A 262 -1.15 -3.02 1.44
N GLU A 263 -1.86 -3.13 2.56
CA GLU A 263 -3.29 -2.83 2.63
C GLU A 263 -3.58 -1.34 2.41
N LEU A 264 -2.80 -0.43 3.02
CA LEU A 264 -2.92 1.00 2.77
C LEU A 264 -2.71 1.31 1.28
N ALA A 265 -1.63 0.77 0.69
CA ALA A 265 -1.33 0.93 -0.73
C ALA A 265 -2.46 0.39 -1.62
N ARG A 266 -3.07 -0.75 -1.25
CA ARG A 266 -4.22 -1.33 -1.97
C ARG A 266 -5.39 -0.36 -2.03
N ARG A 267 -5.72 0.30 -0.92
CA ARG A 267 -6.82 1.27 -0.81
C ARG A 267 -6.50 2.57 -1.56
N VAL A 268 -5.27 3.08 -1.42
CA VAL A 268 -4.79 4.25 -2.18
C VAL A 268 -4.79 3.97 -3.68
N ALA A 269 -4.31 2.81 -4.13
CA ALA A 269 -4.28 2.44 -5.55
C ALA A 269 -5.67 2.42 -6.19
N ALA A 270 -6.71 2.02 -5.44
CA ALA A 270 -8.09 2.05 -5.92
C ALA A 270 -8.54 3.49 -6.22
N VAL A 271 -8.20 4.45 -5.35
CA VAL A 271 -8.53 5.87 -5.55
C VAL A 271 -7.68 6.49 -6.67
N VAL A 272 -6.37 6.26 -6.67
CA VAL A 272 -5.47 6.68 -7.76
C VAL A 272 -5.97 6.16 -9.11
N GLY A 273 -6.52 4.94 -9.12
CA GLY A 273 -7.15 4.32 -10.29
C GLY A 273 -8.34 5.09 -10.87
N LEU A 274 -8.96 5.99 -10.11
CA LEU A 274 -10.03 6.88 -10.55
C LEU A 274 -9.53 8.28 -10.92
N ARG A 275 -8.35 8.68 -10.42
CA ARG A 275 -7.79 10.03 -10.58
C ARG A 275 -6.86 10.16 -11.78
N VAL A 276 -6.15 9.10 -12.15
CA VAL A 276 -5.11 9.17 -13.20
C VAL A 276 -5.24 8.07 -14.27
N PRO A 277 -4.73 8.32 -15.49
CA PRO A 277 -4.64 7.32 -16.55
C PRO A 277 -3.86 6.07 -16.13
N ALA A 278 -4.21 4.90 -16.68
CA ALA A 278 -3.65 3.61 -16.31
C ALA A 278 -2.11 3.52 -16.42
N HIS A 279 -1.50 4.25 -17.36
CA HIS A 279 -0.06 4.21 -17.60
C HIS A 279 0.77 4.99 -16.56
N GLU A 280 0.16 5.94 -15.83
CA GLU A 280 0.85 6.74 -14.80
C GLU A 280 0.86 6.05 -13.43
N ARG A 281 -0.16 5.23 -13.14
CA ARG A 281 -0.38 4.58 -11.83
C ARG A 281 0.84 3.82 -11.31
N PRO A 282 1.53 2.98 -12.11
CA PRO A 282 2.67 2.21 -11.59
C PRO A 282 3.84 3.11 -11.16
N ALA A 283 3.96 4.32 -11.72
CA ALA A 283 4.99 5.25 -11.33
C ALA A 283 4.67 5.94 -9.99
N LEU A 284 3.42 6.37 -9.81
CA LEU A 284 2.92 6.92 -8.55
C LEU A 284 2.96 5.89 -7.41
N MET A 285 2.45 4.68 -7.64
CA MET A 285 2.42 3.66 -6.61
C MET A 285 3.82 3.19 -6.20
N ARG A 286 4.80 3.25 -7.11
CA ARG A 286 6.22 3.07 -6.78
C ARG A 286 6.78 4.21 -5.92
N THR A 287 6.38 5.46 -6.18
CA THR A 287 6.70 6.59 -5.28
C THR A 287 6.19 6.31 -3.87
N LEU A 288 4.95 5.84 -3.75
CA LEU A 288 4.38 5.44 -2.46
C LEU A 288 5.18 4.33 -1.80
N GLN A 289 5.52 3.25 -2.52
CA GLN A 289 6.30 2.13 -2.01
C GLN A 289 7.66 2.55 -1.43
N ARG A 290 8.31 3.56 -2.02
CA ARG A 290 9.59 4.07 -1.54
C ARG A 290 9.49 4.94 -0.30
N ARG A 291 8.39 5.68 -0.16
CA ARG A 291 8.24 6.77 0.81
C ARG A 291 7.35 6.41 1.98
N ILE A 292 6.57 5.33 1.89
CA ILE A 292 5.74 4.83 2.98
C ILE A 292 6.62 4.50 4.20
N PRO A 293 6.34 5.08 5.39
CA PRO A 293 7.15 4.86 6.58
C PRO A 293 7.14 3.41 7.03
N ASP A 294 8.26 2.93 7.53
CA ASP A 294 8.34 1.61 8.15
C ASP A 294 7.57 1.58 9.49
N THR A 295 6.85 0.49 9.71
CA THR A 295 6.05 0.23 10.91
C THR A 295 6.57 -0.97 11.69
N GLY A 296 7.46 -1.78 11.12
CA GLY A 296 7.91 -3.05 11.71
C GLY A 296 6.87 -4.17 11.63
N THR A 297 5.69 -3.92 11.07
CA THR A 297 4.65 -4.93 10.85
C THR A 297 5.15 -5.99 9.89
N ALA A 298 4.97 -7.26 10.25
CA ALA A 298 5.36 -8.38 9.40
C ALA A 298 4.59 -8.36 8.07
N PRO A 299 5.17 -8.88 6.98
CA PRO A 299 4.44 -9.14 5.75
C PRO A 299 3.23 -10.06 5.99
N VAL A 300 2.25 -9.98 5.10
CA VAL A 300 1.08 -10.85 5.13
C VAL A 300 1.46 -12.32 4.98
N GLY A 301 0.89 -13.17 5.84
CA GLY A 301 1.07 -14.62 5.85
C GLY A 301 -0.06 -15.39 5.16
N VAL A 302 0.24 -16.60 4.72
CA VAL A 302 -0.76 -17.55 4.23
C VAL A 302 -1.58 -18.07 5.42
N PRO A 303 -2.92 -18.00 5.41
CA PRO A 303 -3.76 -18.57 6.46
C PRO A 303 -3.62 -20.08 6.54
N GLU A 304 -3.58 -20.65 7.75
CA GLU A 304 -3.35 -22.09 8.00
C GLU A 304 -4.17 -23.02 7.11
N ARG A 305 -5.46 -22.72 6.91
CA ARG A 305 -6.37 -23.49 6.06
C ARG A 305 -5.90 -23.67 4.61
N GLU A 306 -5.04 -22.78 4.10
CA GLU A 306 -4.53 -22.81 2.72
C GLU A 306 -3.13 -23.47 2.64
N HIS A 307 -2.50 -23.86 3.77
CA HIS A 307 -1.12 -24.36 3.80
C HIS A 307 -0.95 -25.66 3.02
N ALA A 308 -1.90 -26.59 3.14
CA ALA A 308 -1.85 -27.85 2.41
C ALA A 308 -1.82 -27.63 0.89
N TRP A 309 -2.60 -26.68 0.39
CA TRP A 309 -2.62 -26.30 -1.02
C TRP A 309 -1.30 -25.64 -1.45
N VAL A 310 -0.73 -24.75 -0.62
CA VAL A 310 0.56 -24.13 -0.89
C VAL A 310 1.68 -25.17 -0.92
N ALA A 311 1.73 -26.09 0.05
CA ALA A 311 2.73 -27.16 0.10
C ALA A 311 2.64 -28.08 -1.14
N ALA A 312 1.43 -28.49 -1.52
CA ALA A 312 1.20 -29.28 -2.74
C ALA A 312 1.64 -28.52 -4.01
N SER A 313 1.35 -27.23 -4.08
CA SER A 313 1.75 -26.36 -5.19
C SER A 313 3.27 -26.18 -5.29
N ALA A 314 3.96 -25.99 -4.16
CA ALA A 314 5.41 -25.90 -4.09
C ALA A 314 6.06 -27.21 -4.58
N ALA A 315 5.55 -28.36 -4.11
CA ALA A 315 6.03 -29.67 -4.55
C ALA A 315 5.85 -29.88 -6.08
N ARG A 316 4.71 -29.46 -6.65
CA ARG A 316 4.48 -29.48 -8.11
C ARG A 316 5.45 -28.57 -8.86
N MET A 317 5.72 -27.38 -8.33
CA MET A 317 6.66 -26.43 -8.91
C MET A 317 8.08 -27.00 -8.93
N THR A 318 8.56 -27.54 -7.81
CA THR A 318 9.88 -28.19 -7.70
C THR A 318 10.03 -29.37 -8.66
N ARG A 319 9.03 -30.26 -8.75
CA ARG A 319 9.04 -31.36 -9.73
C ARG A 319 9.11 -30.85 -11.16
N THR A 320 8.38 -29.78 -11.48
CA THR A 320 8.35 -29.19 -12.83
C THR A 320 9.70 -28.57 -13.19
N LEU A 321 10.31 -27.80 -12.29
CA LEU A 321 11.63 -27.19 -12.50
C LEU A 321 12.72 -28.26 -12.64
N THR A 322 12.67 -29.31 -11.83
CA THR A 322 13.59 -30.45 -11.87
C THR A 322 13.51 -31.17 -13.21
N ARG A 323 12.29 -31.55 -13.65
CA ARG A 323 12.07 -32.18 -14.96
C ARG A 323 12.49 -31.27 -16.12
N ALA A 324 12.24 -29.97 -15.98
CA ALA A 324 12.65 -28.96 -16.95
C ALA A 324 14.16 -28.67 -16.92
N GLY A 325 14.92 -29.24 -15.97
CA GLY A 325 16.38 -29.25 -15.84
C GLY A 325 17.06 -27.90 -15.98
N TYR A 326 16.41 -26.85 -15.50
CA TYR A 326 17.01 -25.52 -15.46
C TYR A 326 18.17 -25.52 -14.45
N PRO A 327 19.31 -24.88 -14.75
CA PRO A 327 20.38 -24.78 -13.77
C PRO A 327 19.95 -23.95 -12.57
N VAL A 328 20.19 -24.48 -11.37
CA VAL A 328 19.77 -23.92 -10.08
C VAL A 328 20.97 -23.36 -9.34
N VAL A 329 20.78 -22.22 -8.69
CA VAL A 329 21.75 -21.58 -7.79
C VAL A 329 21.10 -21.54 -6.40
N GLY A 330 21.50 -22.46 -5.54
CA GLY A 330 20.82 -22.79 -4.27
C GLY A 330 20.21 -24.19 -4.33
N ASP A 331 19.17 -24.45 -3.54
CA ASP A 331 18.40 -25.70 -3.56
C ASP A 331 16.93 -25.43 -3.98
N LEU A 332 16.31 -26.33 -4.75
CA LEU A 332 14.87 -26.25 -5.03
C LEU A 332 14.02 -26.65 -3.83
N ALA A 333 14.59 -27.30 -2.80
CA ALA A 333 13.95 -27.52 -1.51
C ALA A 333 13.59 -26.19 -0.82
N ASP A 334 14.33 -25.12 -1.09
CA ASP A 334 14.08 -23.76 -0.55
C ASP A 334 12.76 -23.14 -1.06
N LEU A 335 12.09 -23.77 -2.04
CA LEU A 335 10.76 -23.36 -2.51
C LEU A 335 9.63 -23.89 -1.62
N ALA A 336 9.92 -24.83 -0.72
CA ALA A 336 8.95 -25.32 0.24
C ALA A 336 8.47 -24.16 1.14
N PRO A 337 7.17 -24.10 1.48
CA PRO A 337 6.66 -23.07 2.38
C PRO A 337 7.33 -23.20 3.76
N ARG A 338 7.49 -22.08 4.47
CA ARG A 338 8.11 -22.07 5.81
C ARG A 338 7.21 -22.67 6.90
N GLY A 339 5.94 -22.96 6.56
CA GLY A 339 4.95 -23.53 7.47
C GLY A 339 4.15 -22.46 8.21
N PRO A 340 3.27 -22.86 9.15
CA PRO A 340 2.44 -21.95 9.93
C PRO A 340 3.32 -20.93 10.65
N SER A 341 3.13 -19.66 10.31
CA SER A 341 3.83 -18.53 10.91
C SER A 341 2.84 -17.67 11.68
N ALA A 342 3.32 -16.99 12.72
CA ALA A 342 2.57 -15.93 13.41
C ALA A 342 2.35 -14.67 12.53
N ALA A 343 2.76 -14.71 11.26
CA ALA A 343 2.52 -13.65 10.30
C ALA A 343 1.02 -13.36 10.15
N PRO A 344 0.65 -12.07 10.06
CA PRO A 344 -0.75 -11.66 10.00
C PRO A 344 -1.42 -12.20 8.73
N THR A 345 -2.58 -12.84 8.86
CA THR A 345 -3.36 -13.39 7.74
C THR A 345 -4.19 -12.33 7.00
N GLY A 346 -3.95 -11.06 7.30
CA GLY A 346 -4.65 -9.87 6.81
C GLY A 346 -4.16 -8.66 7.61
N ALA A 347 -4.37 -7.45 7.10
CA ALA A 347 -4.01 -6.25 7.85
C ALA A 347 -5.10 -5.93 8.89
N ASP A 348 -4.68 -5.44 10.06
CA ASP A 348 -5.56 -4.83 11.04
C ASP A 348 -5.90 -3.40 10.60
N ASP A 349 -7.20 -3.10 10.47
CA ASP A 349 -7.68 -1.81 9.98
C ASP A 349 -7.27 -0.65 10.91
N GLU A 350 -7.13 -0.87 12.22
CA GLU A 350 -6.65 0.18 13.14
C GLU A 350 -5.15 0.48 12.89
N GLN A 351 -4.31 -0.55 12.74
CA GLN A 351 -2.89 -0.37 12.39
C GLN A 351 -2.69 0.34 11.04
N VAL A 352 -3.52 -0.01 10.05
CA VAL A 352 -3.52 0.65 8.73
C VAL A 352 -3.95 2.11 8.86
N LEU A 353 -4.95 2.40 9.70
CA LEU A 353 -5.40 3.77 9.97
C LEU A 353 -4.34 4.59 10.69
N ASP A 354 -3.66 4.03 11.69
CA ASP A 354 -2.57 4.70 12.40
C ASP A 354 -1.43 5.08 11.45
N LEU A 355 -1.06 4.16 10.53
CA LEU A 355 -0.10 4.46 9.47
C LEU A 355 -0.61 5.57 8.54
N ALA A 356 -1.88 5.53 8.15
CA ALA A 356 -2.47 6.56 7.30
C ALA A 356 -2.48 7.95 7.97
N ILE A 357 -2.87 8.01 9.25
CA ILE A 357 -2.86 9.24 10.04
C ILE A 357 -1.43 9.77 10.18
N ARG A 358 -0.46 8.89 10.50
CA ARG A 358 0.96 9.26 10.56
C ARG A 358 1.44 9.88 9.26
N MET A 359 1.09 9.29 8.10
CA MET A 359 1.43 9.87 6.80
C MET A 359 0.69 11.18 6.53
N ILE A 360 -0.59 11.32 6.91
CA ILE A 360 -1.33 12.57 6.69
C ILE A 360 -0.69 13.73 7.46
N VAL A 361 -0.29 13.47 8.71
CA VAL A 361 0.29 14.42 9.66
C VAL A 361 1.74 14.76 9.34
N ASP A 362 2.58 13.75 9.06
CA ASP A 362 4.02 13.94 8.84
C ASP A 362 4.31 14.23 7.36
N PRO A 363 4.66 15.46 6.97
CA PRO A 363 4.95 15.79 5.58
C PRO A 363 6.28 15.18 5.07
N ALA A 364 7.11 14.56 5.91
CA ALA A 364 8.43 14.06 5.54
C ALA A 364 8.40 13.06 4.36
N TRP A 365 7.35 12.24 4.25
CA TRP A 365 7.21 11.32 3.11
C TRP A 365 6.92 12.06 1.80
N ARG A 366 6.31 13.25 1.85
CA ARG A 366 6.04 14.11 0.68
C ARG A 366 7.27 14.91 0.28
N THR A 367 8.04 15.43 1.23
CA THR A 367 9.14 16.37 0.96
C THR A 367 10.42 15.73 0.46
N GLY A 368 10.55 14.40 0.51
CA GLY A 368 11.60 13.60 -0.11
C GLY A 368 12.99 14.24 -0.07
N LYS A 369 13.81 13.91 0.94
CA LYS A 369 15.22 14.38 1.04
C LYS A 369 15.89 14.39 -0.34
N ARG A 370 16.08 15.58 -0.92
CA ARG A 370 17.11 15.78 -1.95
C ARG A 370 18.42 15.37 -1.25
N PRO A 371 19.17 14.37 -1.73
CA PRO A 371 20.52 14.18 -1.21
C PRO A 371 21.26 15.48 -1.47
N GLY A 372 21.64 16.16 -0.39
CA GLY A 372 22.39 17.39 -0.46
C GLY A 372 23.62 17.15 -1.34
N LYS A 373 23.79 17.99 -2.35
CA LYS A 373 25.12 18.21 -2.89
C LYS A 373 25.94 18.80 -1.75
N GLN A 374 26.69 17.98 -1.01
CA GLN A 374 27.97 18.44 -0.49
C GLN A 374 28.82 18.68 -1.73
N VAL A 375 28.81 19.93 -2.19
CA VAL A 375 29.89 20.44 -3.01
C VAL A 375 30.99 20.74 -1.99
N GLU A 376 31.93 19.79 -1.86
CA GLU A 376 33.27 20.17 -1.41
C GLU A 376 33.82 21.16 -2.45
N ARG A 377 34.02 22.40 -2.01
CA ARG A 377 35.17 23.21 -2.37
C ARG A 377 35.63 23.98 -1.16
#